data_AF-A0A1M6Y299-F1
#
_entry.id   AF-A0A1M6Y299-F1
#
_cell.length_a   1.000
_cell.length_b   1.000
_cell.length_c   1.000
_cell.angle_alpha   90.00
_cell.angle_beta   90.00
_cell.angle_gamma   90.00
#
_symmetry.space_group_name_H-M   'P 1'
#
loop_
_entity.id
_entity.type
_entity.pdbx_description
1 polymer ?
#
loop_
_entity_poly.entity_id
_entity_poly.type
_entity_poly.pdbx_seq_one_letter_code
_entity_poly.pdbx_strand_id
1 'polypeptide(L)' 'MFTERRPASLLQRCATPEEVVNLICYVCSKASSATNGAARRAYGGIVTNPF' A
#
# COMPACT_ATOMS: atom_id res chain seq x y z
N MET A 1 7.89 2.37 20.28
CA MET A 1 8.03 3.69 19.61
C MET A 1 7.25 3.80 18.28
N PHE A 2 7.43 2.92 17.29
CA PHE A 2 6.63 2.99 16.05
C PHE A 2 5.15 2.62 16.27
N THR A 3 4.89 1.49 16.92
CA THR A 3 3.54 1.02 17.31
C THR A 3 2.75 2.04 18.11
N GLU A 4 3.43 2.75 19.01
CA GLU A 4 2.82 3.75 19.88
C GLU A 4 2.45 5.03 19.12
N ARG A 5 3.27 5.42 18.12
CA ARG A 5 3.02 6.61 17.28
C ARG A 5 2.10 6.33 16.10
N ARG A 6 2.04 5.08 15.62
CA ARG A 6 1.22 4.64 14.49
C ARG A 6 0.53 3.32 14.79
N PRO A 7 -0.36 3.30 15.81
CA PRO A 7 -1.03 2.06 16.23
C PRO A 7 -1.92 1.48 15.14
N ALA A 8 -2.47 2.33 14.26
CA ALA A 8 -3.29 1.89 13.12
C ALA A 8 -2.50 1.24 11.97
N SER A 9 -1.16 1.35 11.93
CA SER A 9 -0.38 0.69 10.88
C SER A 9 -0.40 -0.82 11.07
N LEU A 10 -0.86 -1.59 10.09
CA LEU A 10 -0.82 -3.05 10.19
C LEU A 10 0.60 -3.59 9.99
N LEU A 11 1.42 -2.92 9.17
CA LEU A 11 2.82 -3.32 8.94
C LEU A 11 3.73 -3.07 10.14
N GLN A 12 3.36 -2.17 11.06
CA GLN A 12 4.11 -1.89 12.30
C GLN A 12 5.59 -1.49 12.09
N ARG A 13 5.92 -1.02 10.89
CA ARG A 13 7.20 -0.43 10.51
C ARG A 13 6.99 0.60 9.39
N CYS A 14 8.03 1.37 9.08
CA CYS A 14 8.05 2.14 7.84
C CYS A 14 8.06 1.18 6.63
N ALA A 15 7.26 1.48 5.62
CA ALA A 15 7.38 0.85 4.32
C ALA A 15 8.65 1.35 3.62
N THR A 16 9.28 0.49 2.82
CA THR A 16 10.42 0.88 1.99
C THR A 16 9.95 1.37 0.62
N PRO A 17 10.77 2.17 -0.11
CA PRO A 17 10.45 2.57 -1.47
C PRO A 17 10.17 1.38 -2.41
N GLU A 18 10.91 0.29 -2.24
CA GLU A 18 10.78 -0.92 -3.06
C GLU A 18 9.39 -1.56 -2.96
N GLU A 19 8.78 -1.51 -1.77
CA GLU A 19 7.41 -2.02 -1.58
C GLU A 19 6.38 -1.24 -2.39
N VAL A 20 6.58 0.08 -2.54
CA VAL A 20 5.74 0.93 -3.40
C VAL A 20 6.03 0.64 -4.88
N VAL A 21 7.31 0.47 -5.24
CA VAL A 21 7.73 0.12 -6.61
C VAL A 21 7.12 -1.18 -7.08
N ASN A 22 7.04 -2.20 -6.22
CA ASN A 22 6.42 -3.48 -6.58
C ASN A 22 4.94 -3.33 -7.01
N LEU A 23 4.17 -2.47 -6.31
CA LEU A 23 2.79 -2.16 -6.73
C LEU A 23 2.78 -1.44 -8.08
N ILE A 24 3.67 -0.47 -8.29
CA ILE A 24 3.78 0.25 -9.56
C ILE A 24 4.10 -0.73 -10.71
N CYS A 25 5.10 -1.61 -10.53
CA CYS A 25 5.46 -2.62 -11.50
C CYS A 25 4.27 -3.54 -11.84
N TYR A 26 3.50 -3.97 -10.83
CA TYR A 26 2.27 -4.73 -11.05
C TYR A 26 1.26 -3.92 -11.88
N VAL A 27 0.97 -2.68 -11.49
CA VAL A 27 0.00 -1.80 -12.17
C VAL A 27 0.41 -1.49 -13.61
N CYS A 28 1.70 -1.37 -13.91
CA CYS A 28 2.20 -1.12 -15.27
C CYS A 28 2.30 -2.38 -16.14
N SER A 29 2.09 -3.57 -15.58
CA SER A 29 2.24 -4.84 -16.29
C SER A 29 0.97 -5.23 -17.07
N LYS A 30 1.06 -6.24 -17.94
CA LYS A 30 -0.14 -6.83 -18.57
C LYS A 30 -1.09 -7.49 -17.57
N ALA A 31 -0.59 -7.88 -16.39
CA ALA A 31 -1.39 -8.58 -15.38
C ALA A 31 -2.44 -7.67 -14.71
N SER A 32 -2.30 -6.36 -14.84
CA SER A 32 -3.25 -5.37 -14.33
C SER A 32 -4.23 -4.86 -15.40
N SER A 33 -4.34 -5.51 -16.56
CA SER A 33 -5.12 -4.99 -17.72
C SER A 33 -6.58 -4.61 -17.42
N ALA A 34 -7.21 -5.27 -16.44
CA ALA A 34 -8.57 -4.96 -15.98
C ALA A 34 -8.63 -4.02 -14.75
N THR A 35 -7.50 -3.59 -14.20
CA THR A 35 -7.42 -2.66 -13.08
C THR A 35 -7.36 -1.22 -13.60
N ASN A 36 -8.52 -0.55 -13.65
CA ASN A 36 -8.63 0.86 -14.00
C ASN A 36 -9.63 1.58 -13.08
N GLY A 37 -9.59 2.91 -13.05
CA GLY A 37 -10.56 3.74 -12.32
C GLY A 37 -10.53 3.64 -10.78
N ALA A 38 -9.61 2.87 -10.20
CA ALA A 38 -9.54 2.61 -8.75
C ALA A 38 -8.31 3.27 -8.11
N ALA A 39 -8.49 3.86 -6.93
CA ALA A 39 -7.37 4.27 -6.07
C ALA A 39 -6.72 3.03 -5.43
N ARG A 40 -5.43 2.82 -5.65
CA ARG A 40 -4.66 1.73 -5.05
C ARG A 40 -3.80 2.25 -3.90
N ARG A 41 -3.82 1.53 -2.77
CA ARG A 41 -3.28 1.99 -1.48
C ARG A 41 -2.04 1.18 -1.10
N ALA A 42 -0.89 1.84 -0.94
CA ALA A 42 0.40 1.22 -0.55
C ALA A 42 1.00 1.87 0.71
N TYR A 43 0.26 1.83 1.83
CA TYR A 43 0.65 2.51 3.08
C TYR A 43 0.73 1.59 4.31
N GLY A 44 0.66 0.27 4.11
CA GLY A 44 0.79 -0.69 5.22
C GLY A 44 -0.40 -0.75 6.17
N GLY A 45 -1.62 -0.48 5.70
CA GLY A 45 -2.85 -0.68 6.46
C GLY A 45 -3.29 0.44 7.40
N ILE A 46 -2.64 1.62 7.37
CA ILE A 46 -3.00 2.76 8.25
C ILE A 46 -4.42 3.32 8.06
N VAL A 47 -4.96 3.34 6.83
CA VAL A 47 -6.38 3.72 6.62
C VAL A 47 -7.24 2.49 6.83
N THR A 48 -8.12 2.58 7.81
CA THR A 48 -8.97 1.48 8.30
C THR A 48 -10.32 1.40 7.60
N ASN A 49 -10.69 2.43 6.82
CA ASN A 49 -11.90 2.38 6.03
C ASN A 49 -11.71 1.43 4.81
N PRO A 50 -12.80 0.80 4.34
CA PRO A 50 -12.71 -0.05 3.15
C PRO A 50 -12.61 0.74 1.83
N PHE A 51 -13.00 2.02 1.79
CA PHE A 51 -13.10 2.83 0.56
C PHE A 51 -12.43 4.19 0.70
#